data_AF-R6CU14-F1
#
_entry.id   AF-R6CU14-F1
#
_cell.length_a   1.000
_cell.length_b   1.000
_cell.length_c   1.000
_cell.angle_alpha   90.00
_cell.angle_beta   90.00
_cell.angle_gamma   90.00
#
_symmetry.space_group_name_H-M   'P 1'
#
loop_
_entity.id
_entity.type
_entity.pdbx_description
1 polymer ?
#
loop_
_entity_poly.entity_id
_entity_poly.type
_entity_poly.pdbx_seq_one_letter_code
_entity_poly.pdbx_strand_id
1 'polypeptide(L)'
;MANERKTSLLEIYQNFLDEAELLESEIKENEFSIEETTDYLDQLYNKETDDFKVFSPRNVLNTQKREIENNKTKIEKLQNTNSYLRERLKKIKVYLEALEDALDEKQEKKIKPNYSIIEVQVKERKRIAQDLHDTTL
;
A
#
# COMPACT_ATOMS: atom_id res chain seq x y z
N MET A 1 -5.48 30.14 -6.29
CA MET A 1 -6.13 29.10 -7.13
C MET A 1 -5.23 27.91 -7.50
N ALA A 2 -4.19 28.05 -8.34
CA ALA A 2 -3.39 26.88 -8.78
C ALA A 2 -2.54 26.24 -7.66
N ASN A 3 -1.99 27.05 -6.74
CA ASN A 3 -1.25 26.56 -5.58
C ASN A 3 -2.17 25.90 -4.54
N GLU A 4 -3.35 26.47 -4.27
CA GLU A 4 -4.35 25.90 -3.33
C GLU A 4 -4.85 24.52 -3.77
N ARG A 5 -5.04 24.33 -5.09
CA ARG A 5 -5.40 23.02 -5.65
C ARG A 5 -4.27 21.99 -5.55
N LYS A 6 -3.00 22.44 -5.56
CA LYS A 6 -1.84 21.54 -5.40
C LYS A 6 -1.68 21.11 -3.95
N THR A 7 -1.83 22.03 -2.99
CA THR A 7 -1.84 21.69 -1.56
C THR A 7 -3.00 20.74 -1.22
N SER A 8 -4.20 20.98 -1.74
CA SER A 8 -5.34 20.07 -1.54
C SER A 8 -5.12 18.67 -2.11
N LEU A 9 -4.45 18.54 -3.26
CA LEU A 9 -4.16 17.23 -3.85
C LEU A 9 -3.11 16.44 -3.05
N LEU A 10 -2.09 17.14 -2.52
CA LEU A 10 -1.08 16.54 -1.65
C LEU A 10 -1.67 16.10 -0.31
N GLU A 11 -2.59 16.88 0.26
CA GLU A 11 -3.32 16.51 1.47
C GLU A 11 -4.17 15.25 1.25
N ILE A 12 -4.87 15.15 0.11
CA ILE A 12 -5.64 13.95 -0.26
C ILE A 12 -4.73 12.73 -0.43
N TYR A 13 -3.59 12.91 -1.10
CA TYR A 13 -2.60 11.83 -1.28
C TYR A 13 -2.08 11.34 0.08
N GLN A 14 -1.70 12.26 0.98
CA GLN A 14 -1.24 11.90 2.32
C GLN A 14 -2.31 11.15 3.12
N ASN A 15 -3.57 11.61 3.07
CA ASN A 15 -4.67 10.92 3.76
C ASN A 15 -4.87 9.48 3.26
N PHE A 16 -4.75 9.24 1.96
CA PHE A 16 -4.84 7.88 1.41
C PHE A 16 -3.64 7.01 1.78
N LEU A 17 -2.45 7.62 1.94
CA LEU A 17 -1.25 6.92 2.37
C LEU A 17 -1.37 6.50 3.84
N ASP A 18 -1.82 7.41 4.71
CA ASP A 18 -2.10 7.12 6.12
C ASP A 18 -3.21 6.05 6.26
N GLU A 19 -4.27 6.13 5.44
CA GLU A 19 -5.34 5.12 5.42
C GLU A 19 -4.81 3.74 4.97
N ALA A 20 -3.93 3.70 3.96
CA ALA A 20 -3.32 2.45 3.50
C ALA A 20 -2.46 1.81 4.60
N GLU A 21 -1.63 2.59 5.30
CA GLU A 21 -0.80 2.10 6.40
C GLU A 21 -1.67 1.54 7.54
N LEU A 22 -2.75 2.23 7.91
CA LEU A 22 -3.68 1.75 8.93
C LEU A 22 -4.32 0.41 8.55
N LEU A 23 -4.78 0.28 7.31
CA LEU A 23 -5.37 -0.96 6.80
C LEU A 23 -4.35 -2.10 6.77
N GLU A 24 -3.10 -1.83 6.37
CA GLU A 24 -2.03 -2.83 6.38
C GLU A 24 -1.69 -3.29 7.81
N SER A 25 -1.67 -2.37 8.78
CA SER A 25 -1.50 -2.71 10.19
C SER A 25 -2.64 -3.60 10.71
N GLU A 26 -3.89 -3.25 10.42
CA GLU A 26 -5.06 -4.02 10.85
C GLU A 26 -5.06 -5.43 10.24
N ILE A 27 -4.73 -5.57 8.95
CA ILE A 27 -4.61 -6.88 8.30
C ILE A 27 -3.56 -7.74 9.02
N LYS A 28 -2.41 -7.16 9.33
CA LYS A 28 -1.30 -7.85 9.99
C LYS A 28 -1.65 -8.31 11.41
N GLU A 29 -2.34 -7.46 12.18
CA GLU A 29 -2.83 -7.81 13.52
C GLU A 29 -3.85 -8.95 13.48
N ASN A 30 -4.75 -8.93 12.50
CA ASN A 30 -5.73 -9.99 12.28
C ASN A 30 -5.03 -11.30 11.88
N GLU A 31 -4.00 -11.26 11.04
CA GLU A 31 -3.20 -12.42 10.66
C GLU A 31 -2.48 -13.05 11.84
N PHE A 32 -1.83 -12.21 12.67
CA PHE A 32 -1.19 -12.66 13.90
C PHE A 32 -2.21 -13.32 14.85
N SER A 33 -3.38 -12.72 15.00
CA SER A 33 -4.46 -13.27 15.84
C SER A 33 -4.98 -14.62 15.32
N ILE A 34 -5.04 -14.79 13.99
CA ILE A 34 -5.43 -16.06 13.35
C ILE A 34 -4.35 -17.12 13.61
N GLU A 35 -3.08 -16.78 13.42
CA GLU A 35 -1.94 -17.67 13.66
C GLU A 35 -1.92 -18.16 15.11
N GLU A 36 -1.97 -17.24 16.09
CA GLU A 36 -2.01 -17.58 17.51
C GLU A 36 -3.20 -18.51 17.86
N THR A 37 -4.39 -18.21 17.32
CA THR A 37 -5.59 -19.02 17.57
C THR A 37 -5.46 -20.40 16.91
N THR A 38 -4.82 -20.49 15.75
CA THR A 38 -4.58 -21.75 15.03
C THR A 38 -3.59 -22.62 15.78
N ASP A 39 -2.46 -22.04 16.22
CA ASP A 39 -1.44 -22.72 17.03
C ASP A 39 -2.03 -23.26 18.33
N TYR A 40 -2.89 -22.48 19.00
CA TYR A 40 -3.62 -22.92 20.18
C TYR A 40 -4.48 -24.16 19.90
N LEU A 41 -5.23 -24.14 18.80
CA LEU A 41 -6.07 -25.28 18.40
C LEU A 41 -5.22 -26.51 18.07
N ASP A 42 -4.11 -26.34 17.35
CA ASP A 42 -3.22 -27.44 16.99
C ASP A 42 -2.56 -28.05 18.23
N GLN A 43 -2.13 -27.24 19.20
CA GLN A 43 -1.64 -27.74 20.48
C GLN A 43 -2.71 -28.53 21.24
N LEU A 44 -3.96 -28.08 21.20
CA LEU A 44 -5.08 -28.76 21.84
C LEU A 44 -5.36 -30.13 21.20
N TYR A 45 -5.30 -30.21 19.87
CA TYR A 45 -5.43 -31.48 19.14
C TYR A 45 -4.25 -32.44 19.37
N ASN A 46 -3.01 -31.92 19.39
CA ASN A 46 -1.80 -32.72 19.57
C ASN A 46 -1.60 -33.22 21.02
N LYS A 47 -2.08 -32.48 22.03
CA LYS A 47 -2.06 -32.97 23.43
C LYS A 47 -2.97 -34.18 23.64
N GLU A 48 -4.05 -34.33 22.87
CA GLU A 48 -4.92 -35.51 22.98
C GLU A 48 -4.33 -36.78 22.36
N THR A 49 -3.38 -36.67 21.44
CA THR A 49 -2.82 -37.86 20.78
C THR A 49 -1.88 -38.68 21.66
N ASP A 50 -1.32 -38.08 22.71
CA ASP A 50 -0.34 -38.70 23.61
C ASP A 50 -0.91 -39.12 24.97
N ASP A 51 -1.88 -38.39 25.55
CA ASP A 51 -2.25 -38.60 26.97
C ASP A 51 -3.57 -39.37 27.24
N PHE A 52 -4.50 -39.56 26.29
CA PHE A 52 -5.86 -40.01 26.65
C PHE A 52 -6.62 -40.94 25.69
N LYS A 53 -5.93 -41.65 24.79
CA LYS A 53 -6.54 -42.79 24.08
C LYS A 53 -6.73 -43.91 25.13
N VAL A 54 -7.91 -44.44 25.48
CA VAL A 54 -9.00 -44.91 24.60
C VAL A 54 -10.37 -44.96 25.36
N PHE A 55 -10.49 -44.55 26.63
CA PHE A 55 -11.65 -44.94 27.46
C PHE A 55 -12.33 -43.89 28.36
N SER A 56 -11.98 -42.60 28.28
CA SER A 56 -12.72 -41.59 29.08
C SER A 56 -13.93 -41.07 28.31
N PRO A 57 -15.17 -41.21 28.84
CA PRO A 57 -16.38 -40.59 28.27
C PRO A 57 -16.30 -39.05 28.23
N ARG A 58 -15.33 -38.46 28.93
CA ARG A 58 -14.97 -37.04 28.90
C ARG A 58 -13.59 -36.90 28.24
N ASN A 59 -13.55 -36.81 26.91
CA ASN A 59 -12.35 -36.30 26.23
C ASN A 59 -12.34 -34.76 26.31
N VAL A 60 -11.14 -34.17 26.28
CA VAL A 60 -10.95 -32.72 26.44
C VAL A 60 -11.64 -31.99 25.29
N LEU A 61 -11.63 -32.55 24.08
CA LEU A 61 -12.37 -32.07 22.92
C LEU A 61 -13.88 -31.93 23.16
N ASN A 62 -14.54 -32.88 23.85
CA ASN A 62 -15.97 -32.74 24.16
C ASN A 62 -16.21 -31.70 25.25
N THR A 63 -15.29 -31.54 26.21
CA THR A 63 -15.41 -30.51 27.25
C THR A 63 -15.18 -29.09 26.71
N GLN A 64 -14.22 -28.94 25.79
CA GLN A 64 -13.83 -27.66 25.19
C GLN A 64 -14.45 -27.44 23.81
N LYS A 65 -15.40 -28.29 23.40
CA LYS A 65 -16.04 -28.24 22.07
C LYS A 65 -16.56 -26.84 21.72
N ARG A 66 -17.21 -26.19 22.68
CA ARG A 66 -17.76 -24.84 22.52
C ARG A 66 -16.65 -23.81 22.28
N GLU A 67 -15.54 -23.91 23.01
CA GLU A 67 -14.40 -23.00 22.86
C GLU A 67 -13.71 -23.19 21.52
N ILE A 68 -13.57 -24.44 21.06
CA ILE A 68 -13.04 -24.79 19.74
C ILE A 68 -13.93 -24.21 18.63
N GLU A 69 -15.25 -24.39 18.72
CA GLU A 69 -16.21 -23.82 17.77
C GLU A 69 -16.14 -22.29 17.78
N ASN A 70 -16.07 -21.66 18.95
CA ASN A 70 -15.91 -20.21 19.08
C ASN A 70 -14.61 -19.72 18.41
N ASN A 71 -13.49 -20.40 18.65
CA ASN A 71 -12.20 -20.04 18.04
C ASN A 71 -12.23 -20.20 16.51
N LYS A 72 -12.87 -21.26 15.99
CA LYS A 72 -13.06 -21.44 14.54
C LYS A 72 -13.91 -20.32 13.93
N THR A 73 -15.02 -19.95 14.58
CA THR A 73 -15.85 -18.84 14.10
C THR A 73 -15.14 -17.49 14.20
N LYS A 74 -14.25 -17.30 15.19
CA LYS A 74 -13.39 -16.12 15.31
C LYS A 74 -12.42 -16.05 14.13
N ILE A 75 -11.73 -17.14 13.81
CA ILE A 75 -10.82 -17.23 12.65
C ILE A 75 -11.57 -16.89 11.35
N GLU A 76 -12.73 -17.50 11.13
CA GLU A 76 -13.54 -17.25 9.93
C GLU A 76 -13.95 -15.77 9.80
N LYS A 77 -14.37 -15.14 10.91
CA LYS A 77 -14.69 -13.70 10.92
C LYS A 77 -13.47 -12.85 10.58
N LEU A 78 -12.30 -13.13 11.17
CA LEU A 78 -11.08 -12.39 10.90
C LEU A 78 -10.62 -12.56 9.44
N GLN A 79 -10.76 -13.76 8.87
CA GLN A 79 -10.47 -14.01 7.46
C GLN A 79 -11.39 -13.22 6.53
N ASN A 80 -12.70 -13.19 6.83
CA ASN A 80 -13.67 -12.40 6.06
C ASN A 80 -13.39 -10.89 6.16
N THR A 81 -13.07 -10.39 7.36
CA THR A 81 -12.65 -9.00 7.57
C THR A 81 -11.40 -8.70 6.75
N ASN A 82 -10.36 -9.53 6.81
CA ASN A 82 -9.14 -9.35 6.03
C ASN A 82 -9.38 -9.36 4.53
N SER A 83 -10.29 -10.19 4.03
CA SER A 83 -10.69 -10.16 2.62
C SER A 83 -11.24 -8.79 2.22
N TYR A 84 -12.16 -8.24 3.03
CA TYR A 84 -12.71 -6.90 2.81
C TYR A 84 -11.66 -5.79 2.89
N LEU A 85 -10.79 -5.83 3.91
CA LEU A 85 -9.71 -4.85 4.08
C LEU A 85 -8.73 -4.87 2.90
N ARG A 86 -8.39 -6.07 2.39
CA ARG A 86 -7.52 -6.23 1.21
C ARG A 86 -8.15 -5.66 -0.05
N GLU A 87 -9.46 -5.84 -0.26
CA GLU A 87 -10.17 -5.22 -1.38
C GLU A 87 -10.17 -3.68 -1.28
N ARG A 88 -10.39 -3.15 -0.07
CA ARG A 88 -10.32 -1.70 0.18
C ARG A 88 -8.92 -1.16 -0.08
N LEU A 89 -7.89 -1.83 0.43
CA LEU A 89 -6.49 -1.46 0.23
C LEU A 89 -6.14 -1.45 -1.26
N LYS A 90 -6.61 -2.45 -2.03
CA LYS A 90 -6.41 -2.49 -3.49
C LYS A 90 -7.00 -1.24 -4.18
N LYS A 91 -8.20 -0.80 -3.78
CA LYS A 91 -8.82 0.42 -4.33
C LYS A 91 -8.01 1.67 -3.98
N ILE A 92 -7.54 1.78 -2.73
CA ILE A 92 -6.71 2.90 -2.29
C ILE A 92 -5.40 2.96 -3.06
N LYS A 93 -4.74 1.83 -3.29
CA LYS A 93 -3.50 1.77 -4.10
C LYS A 93 -3.72 2.27 -5.52
N VAL A 94 -4.83 1.90 -6.17
CA VAL A 94 -5.21 2.44 -7.49
C VAL A 94 -5.41 3.96 -7.44
N TYR A 95 -6.01 4.50 -6.38
CA TYR A 95 -6.16 5.95 -6.23
C TYR A 95 -4.81 6.65 -5.97
N LEU A 96 -3.92 6.05 -5.18
CA LEU A 96 -2.57 6.57 -4.94
C LEU A 96 -1.76 6.65 -6.24
N GLU A 97 -1.76 5.58 -7.05
CA GLU A 97 -1.11 5.57 -8.37
C GLU A 97 -1.64 6.69 -9.28
N ALA A 98 -2.97 6.84 -9.37
CA ALA A 98 -3.58 7.90 -10.18
C ALA A 98 -3.25 9.31 -9.66
N LEU A 99 -3.11 9.47 -8.34
CA LEU A 99 -2.73 10.74 -7.72
C LEU A 99 -1.25 11.07 -7.94
N GLU A 100 -0.36 10.07 -7.89
CA GLU A 100 1.06 10.18 -8.25
C GLU A 100 1.21 10.66 -9.70
N ASP A 101 0.56 9.98 -10.64
CA ASP A 101 0.59 10.36 -12.06
C ASP A 101 0.10 11.81 -12.26
N ALA A 102 -0.98 12.20 -11.58
CA ALA A 102 -1.53 13.55 -11.67
C ALA A 102 -0.65 14.63 -11.01
N LEU A 103 0.18 14.23 -10.04
CA LEU A 103 1.19 15.09 -9.42
C LEU A 103 2.42 15.23 -10.33
N ASP A 104 2.86 14.15 -10.96
CA ASP A 104 4.06 14.09 -11.82
C ASP A 104 3.86 14.70 -13.22
N GLU A 105 2.72 14.46 -13.89
CA GLU A 105 2.39 15.12 -15.17
C GLU A 105 2.38 16.66 -15.07
N LYS A 106 2.12 17.20 -13.88
CA LYS A 106 2.15 18.64 -13.62
C LYS A 106 3.56 19.18 -13.30
N GLN A 107 4.51 18.32 -12.97
CA GLN A 107 5.93 18.70 -12.86
C GLN A 107 6.57 18.81 -14.23
N GLU A 108 6.32 17.85 -15.14
CA GLU A 108 6.85 17.90 -16.52
C GLU A 108 6.31 19.09 -17.33
N LYS A 109 5.04 19.47 -17.13
CA LYS A 109 4.45 20.64 -17.83
C LYS A 109 5.00 21.99 -17.38
N LYS A 110 5.80 22.06 -16.30
CA LYS A 110 6.46 23.31 -15.86
C LYS A 110 7.93 23.43 -16.27
N ILE A 111 8.58 22.35 -16.72
CA ILE A 111 10.02 22.35 -17.04
C ILE A 111 10.27 21.62 -18.36
N LYS A 112 9.79 22.19 -19.46
CA LYS A 112 10.54 22.12 -20.72
C LYS A 112 10.99 23.54 -21.04
N PRO A 113 12.19 23.98 -20.59
CA PRO A 113 12.78 25.15 -21.22
C PRO A 113 12.85 24.82 -22.69
N ASN A 114 12.39 25.74 -23.53
CA ASN A 114 12.29 25.51 -24.97
C ASN A 114 13.73 25.45 -25.55
N TYR A 115 14.41 24.31 -25.39
CA TYR A 115 15.81 24.09 -25.75
C TYR A 115 16.05 24.43 -27.22
N SER A 116 15.03 24.26 -28.06
CA SER A 116 15.04 24.64 -29.47
C SER A 116 15.31 26.13 -29.69
N ILE A 117 14.71 27.02 -28.89
CA ILE A 117 14.88 28.48 -29.02
C ILE A 117 16.26 28.90 -28.53
N ILE A 118 16.75 28.29 -27.45
CA ILE A 118 18.07 28.57 -26.89
C ILE A 118 19.17 28.15 -27.87
N GLU A 119 19.06 26.98 -28.50
CA GLU A 119 20.02 26.52 -29.51
C GLU A 119 20.06 27.43 -30.75
N VAL A 120 18.90 27.88 -31.23
CA VAL A 120 18.81 28.82 -32.36
C VAL A 120 19.50 30.14 -32.01
N GLN A 121 19.24 30.68 -30.81
CA GLN A 121 19.88 31.94 -30.36
C GLN A 121 21.40 31.81 -30.16
N VAL A 122 21.87 30.66 -29.68
CA VAL A 122 23.32 30.42 -29.51
C VAL A 122 24.02 30.27 -30.86
N LYS A 123 23.40 29.58 -31.83
CA LYS A 123 23.92 29.49 -33.21
C LYS A 123 23.97 30.85 -33.88
N GLU A 124 22.93 31.67 -33.72
CA GLU A 124 22.88 33.01 -34.30
C GLU A 124 23.96 33.93 -33.69
N ARG A 125 24.17 33.88 -32.37
CA ARG A 125 25.25 34.64 -31.71
C ARG A 125 26.64 34.23 -32.19
N LYS A 126 26.87 32.94 -32.42
CA LYS A 126 28.14 32.46 -32.98
C LYS A 126 28.36 32.96 -34.41
N ARG A 127 27.31 32.96 -35.26
CA ARG A 127 27.39 33.52 -36.61
C ARG A 127 27.71 35.01 -36.57
N ILE A 128 26.97 35.79 -35.77
CA ILE A 128 27.20 37.24 -35.63
C ILE A 128 28.64 37.53 -35.17
N ALA A 129 29.16 36.76 -34.21
CA ALA A 129 30.53 36.93 -33.74
C ALA A 129 31.56 36.65 -34.84
N GLN A 130 31.31 35.64 -35.67
CA GLN A 130 32.17 35.30 -36.80
C GLN A 130 32.11 36.37 -37.90
N ASP A 131 30.91 36.81 -38.29
CA ASP A 131 30.71 37.86 -39.28
C ASP A 131 31.33 39.20 -38.82
N LEU A 132 31.25 39.51 -37.52
CA LEU A 132 31.92 40.69 -36.95
C LEU A 132 33.44 40.56 -37.03
N HIS A 133 33.98 39.38 -36.79
CA HIS A 133 35.42 39.13 -36.87
C HIS A 133 35.95 39.23 -38.31
N ASP A 134 35.16 38.78 -39.29
CA ASP A 134 35.52 38.81 -40.71
C ASP A 134 35.36 40.20 -41.34
N THR A 135 34.50 41.06 -40.79
CA THR A 135 34.30 42.46 -41.24
C THR A 135 35.30 43.46 -40.63
N THR A 136 36.11 43.04 -39.65
CA THR A 136 37.11 43.89 -38.97
C THR A 136 38.54 43.73 -39.55
N LEU A 137 38.69 43.10 -40.71
CA LEU A 137 39.96 42.92 -41.45
C LEU A 137 40.04 43.83 -42.68
#